data_AF-A0A8D0VZV9-F1
#
_entry.id   AF-A0A8D0VZV9-F1
#
_cell.length_a   1.000
_cell.length_b   1.000
_cell.length_c   1.000
_cell.angle_alpha   90.00
_cell.angle_beta   90.00
_cell.angle_gamma   90.00
#
_symmetry.space_group_name_H-M   'P 1'
#
loop_
_entity.id
_entity.type
_entity.pdbx_description
1 polymer ?
#
loop_
_entity_poly.entity_id
_entity_poly.type
_entity_poly.pdbx_seq_one_letter_code
_entity_poly.pdbx_strand_id
1 'polypeptide(L)'
;MTSPLCWAASANAMPSQDQVSASSKGRGNQAQAKGHPQGKGSVQAWQSLHSKAGPFHASEGKSTVHTQVAELQRKIQLLEGDRKAFYESTQWNIRKNQETINQLREETRVLQLQLADLLQGDEKVVQAVIREWKSEKPYLKNRTGQQALEHLDHQLSEKVKQLNALRHQLGLRQKWLEELQLQHSLRELEMAEAQDRNTEVAKTMRNLENRLEKALMKAEEAEHITNVYLQLKAYLQEESLHLENRLDFMEAEVVRTKHELEELNVVNQEALNARDIAKNQLQDLEETVLRERKKRDRYLTECKKRAEERKLQNERMERKTQREDVLLHSDDTLQDSQRSKEEELRRRWSMYQMEVLFGKVKDATGVAETHAVVRRFLAQGETFTQLETLKIENEQMLLRLKQEKQRLQKELEDLKYSGEAMLMSEQKLQVELQERIKAEEQRRADVQDRLERTMRAMHMTKEALEHLASKLDHITVADSAPEEAPPRAPQDVRGSSTITQEASGFAGKELDPKASDYLPNLLGLVEEKLLKLQAKLQNHNVPEMLRHIADREFFSTLEGKLPSYNTRIALPLAGHKDKFFDEEESEEEDNEVVTRAALKMRSQKLIESRSKRRGRSRKS
;
A
#
# COMPACT_ATOMS: atom_id res chain seq x y z
N MET A 1 34.18 -1.08 -1.55
CA MET A 1 35.16 -1.99 -0.91
C MET A 1 34.63 -3.41 -1.07
N THR A 2 35.50 -4.36 -1.40
CA THR A 2 35.13 -5.74 -1.78
C THR A 2 35.89 -6.74 -0.94
N SER A 3 35.20 -7.73 -0.38
CA SER A 3 35.83 -8.96 0.15
C SER A 3 34.93 -10.14 -0.22
N PRO A 4 35.44 -11.15 -0.95
CA PRO A 4 34.66 -12.34 -1.31
C PRO A 4 34.78 -13.45 -0.25
N LEU A 5 33.88 -14.42 -0.34
CA LEU A 5 34.03 -15.74 0.29
C LEU A 5 35.11 -16.56 -0.44
N CYS A 6 35.77 -17.50 0.26
CA CYS A 6 35.71 -18.93 -0.10
C CYS A 6 36.61 -19.84 0.78
N TRP A 7 35.97 -20.88 1.35
CA TRP A 7 36.48 -22.24 1.57
C TRP A 7 37.67 -22.49 2.53
N ALA A 8 37.76 -23.76 2.95
CA ALA A 8 38.57 -24.23 4.07
C ALA A 8 39.74 -25.12 3.64
N ALA A 9 40.76 -25.21 4.51
CA ALA A 9 41.79 -26.25 4.49
C ALA A 9 42.16 -26.64 5.92
N SER A 10 42.56 -27.91 6.12
CA SER A 10 42.90 -28.49 7.42
C SER A 10 44.40 -28.46 7.70
N ALA A 11 44.81 -28.20 8.95
CA ALA A 11 46.12 -28.54 9.47
C ALA A 11 46.08 -28.75 11.00
N ASN A 12 46.84 -29.72 11.51
CA ASN A 12 46.93 -30.03 12.94
C ASN A 12 47.92 -29.10 13.67
N ALA A 13 47.60 -28.73 14.92
CA ALA A 13 48.61 -28.41 15.94
C ALA A 13 48.07 -28.69 17.36
N MET A 14 48.72 -29.62 18.08
CA MET A 14 48.69 -29.66 19.55
C MET A 14 49.60 -28.54 20.09
N PRO A 15 49.40 -28.03 21.32
CA PRO A 15 50.17 -28.60 22.43
C PRO A 15 49.53 -28.53 23.84
N SER A 16 50.08 -29.35 24.77
CA SER A 16 50.38 -29.03 26.19
C SER A 16 49.28 -28.59 27.18
N GLN A 17 49.38 -28.80 28.50
CA GLN A 17 50.17 -29.71 29.36
C GLN A 17 49.77 -29.40 30.81
N ASP A 18 49.56 -30.42 31.66
CA ASP A 18 49.97 -30.50 33.09
C ASP A 18 49.36 -31.76 33.75
N GLN A 19 50.10 -32.62 34.45
CA GLN A 19 50.73 -32.52 35.79
C GLN A 19 49.72 -32.73 36.96
N VAL A 20 50.00 -33.47 38.06
CA VAL A 20 51.28 -34.08 38.49
C VAL A 20 51.14 -35.32 39.44
N SER A 21 52.15 -36.22 39.37
CA SER A 21 52.72 -37.06 40.45
C SER A 21 52.06 -38.34 41.01
N ALA A 22 52.96 -39.27 41.43
CA ALA A 22 52.87 -40.24 42.55
C ALA A 22 51.77 -41.32 42.52
N SER A 23 51.90 -42.57 42.98
CA SER A 23 52.94 -43.48 43.53
C SER A 23 52.11 -44.72 44.01
N SER A 24 52.55 -45.97 44.18
CA SER A 24 53.88 -46.58 44.29
C SER A 24 53.87 -48.09 43.92
N LYS A 25 55.06 -48.64 43.62
CA LYS A 25 55.54 -50.04 43.77
C LYS A 25 54.55 -51.22 43.84
N GLY A 26 54.70 -52.18 42.92
CA GLY A 26 54.29 -53.59 43.09
C GLY A 26 55.14 -54.53 42.21
N ARG A 27 56.10 -55.26 42.80
CA ARG A 27 57.07 -56.09 42.05
C ARG A 27 56.50 -57.46 41.65
N GLY A 28 56.79 -57.89 40.41
CA GLY A 28 56.91 -59.32 40.07
C GLY A 28 58.28 -59.87 40.48
N ASN A 29 58.37 -61.16 40.78
CA ASN A 29 59.59 -61.80 41.32
C ASN A 29 60.46 -62.47 40.25
N GLN A 30 61.77 -62.53 40.52
CA GLN A 30 62.75 -63.38 39.83
C GLN A 30 63.42 -64.32 40.85
N ALA A 31 63.46 -65.62 40.52
CA ALA A 31 64.53 -66.61 40.74
C ALA A 31 65.16 -66.85 42.14
N GLN A 32 65.85 -68.01 42.23
CA GLN A 32 66.81 -68.44 43.28
C GLN A 32 66.24 -68.86 44.67
N ALA A 33 66.83 -69.81 45.43
CA ALA A 33 67.74 -70.91 45.08
C ALA A 33 67.88 -71.97 46.22
N LYS A 34 68.22 -73.22 45.84
CA LYS A 34 69.05 -74.25 46.54
C LYS A 34 68.98 -74.44 48.08
N GLY A 35 68.77 -75.71 48.50
CA GLY A 35 69.88 -76.48 49.12
C GLY A 35 69.66 -77.31 50.41
N HIS A 36 69.58 -78.65 50.28
CA HIS A 36 70.03 -79.72 51.25
C HIS A 36 69.40 -79.76 52.68
N PRO A 37 69.50 -80.85 53.49
CA PRO A 37 70.55 -81.88 53.69
C PRO A 37 70.44 -83.12 52.75
N GLN A 38 71.43 -83.97 52.45
CA GLN A 38 72.60 -84.54 53.16
C GLN A 38 72.30 -85.84 53.93
N GLY A 39 72.56 -86.98 53.28
CA GLY A 39 72.45 -88.32 53.88
C GLY A 39 73.82 -88.95 54.17
N LYS A 40 74.00 -89.37 55.43
CA LYS A 40 74.91 -90.42 55.97
C LYS A 40 76.16 -90.83 55.15
N GLY A 41 77.34 -90.56 55.69
CA GLY A 41 78.62 -91.17 55.28
C GLY A 41 79.61 -91.20 56.46
N SER A 42 80.14 -92.37 56.82
CA SER A 42 80.78 -92.61 58.13
C SER A 42 82.29 -92.83 58.05
N VAL A 43 83.04 -92.01 58.79
CA VAL A 43 84.25 -92.37 59.59
C VAL A 43 85.46 -93.01 58.86
N GLN A 44 86.60 -92.30 58.88
CA GLN A 44 87.94 -92.91 58.81
C GLN A 44 88.18 -93.69 60.13
N ALA A 45 88.82 -94.86 60.16
CA ALA A 45 90.28 -94.96 60.06
C ALA A 45 90.79 -96.42 60.14
N TRP A 46 91.93 -96.68 59.49
CA TRP A 46 93.05 -97.58 59.86
C TRP A 46 92.76 -98.74 60.85
N GLN A 47 92.74 -100.01 60.41
CA GLN A 47 93.88 -100.90 60.03
C GLN A 47 94.63 -101.57 61.21
N SER A 48 94.95 -102.87 61.01
CA SER A 48 96.16 -103.56 61.50
C SER A 48 96.28 -103.89 63.01
N LEU A 49 96.86 -105.01 63.46
CA LEU A 49 97.53 -106.17 62.82
C LEU A 49 97.64 -107.35 63.84
N HIS A 50 98.03 -108.55 63.36
CA HIS A 50 98.63 -109.67 64.14
C HIS A 50 97.75 -110.46 65.15
N SER A 51 97.98 -111.76 65.43
CA SER A 51 98.80 -112.79 64.74
C SER A 51 98.43 -114.23 65.15
N LYS A 52 98.63 -115.17 64.21
CA LYS A 52 98.93 -116.62 64.38
C LYS A 52 98.24 -117.42 65.51
N ALA A 53 97.38 -118.37 65.11
CA ALA A 53 97.29 -119.65 65.80
C ALA A 53 98.44 -120.57 65.34
N GLY A 54 99.20 -121.16 66.27
CA GLY A 54 100.14 -122.26 66.01
C GLY A 54 99.47 -123.63 66.23
N PRO A 55 100.00 -124.73 65.64
CA PRO A 55 99.26 -125.99 65.60
C PRO A 55 99.76 -127.11 66.55
N PHE A 56 98.85 -128.05 66.82
CA PHE A 56 99.02 -129.41 67.37
C PHE A 56 99.49 -129.65 68.82
N HIS A 57 98.70 -130.48 69.52
CA HIS A 57 99.09 -131.32 70.66
C HIS A 57 99.63 -132.67 70.20
N ALA A 58 100.60 -133.23 70.93
CA ALA A 58 100.84 -134.68 71.14
C ALA A 58 101.92 -134.84 72.24
N SER A 59 101.99 -135.88 73.08
CA SER A 59 101.09 -137.00 73.46
C SER A 59 101.81 -137.79 74.58
N GLU A 60 101.22 -138.50 75.55
CA GLU A 60 99.85 -138.82 76.01
C GLU A 60 99.97 -139.09 77.54
N GLY A 61 98.86 -139.23 78.26
CA GLY A 61 98.88 -139.88 79.58
C GLY A 61 97.53 -139.92 80.28
N LYS A 62 96.59 -140.77 79.84
CA LYS A 62 95.37 -141.17 80.58
C LYS A 62 94.31 -140.06 80.84
N SER A 63 93.70 -139.47 79.81
CA SER A 63 92.45 -138.67 80.02
C SER A 63 91.56 -138.39 78.77
N THR A 64 91.66 -139.21 77.71
CA THR A 64 91.17 -138.89 76.34
C THR A 64 89.66 -138.64 76.13
N VAL A 65 88.78 -139.00 77.08
CA VAL A 65 87.31 -138.86 76.91
C VAL A 65 86.78 -137.50 77.42
N HIS A 66 87.31 -136.97 78.52
CA HIS A 66 86.73 -135.78 79.17
C HIS A 66 86.98 -134.48 78.39
N THR A 67 88.10 -134.39 77.65
CA THR A 67 88.43 -133.20 76.84
C THR A 67 87.46 -133.01 75.68
N GLN A 68 87.14 -134.08 74.95
CA GLN A 68 86.19 -134.04 73.82
C GLN A 68 84.78 -133.63 74.28
N VAL A 69 84.34 -134.10 75.44
CA VAL A 69 83.07 -133.68 76.05
C VAL A 69 83.08 -132.18 76.40
N ALA A 70 84.17 -131.66 76.96
CA ALA A 70 84.29 -130.24 77.30
C ALA A 70 84.33 -129.34 76.05
N GLU A 71 84.95 -129.78 74.94
CA GLU A 71 84.94 -129.06 73.66
C GLU A 71 83.55 -129.02 73.03
N LEU A 72 82.83 -130.15 73.03
CA LEU A 72 81.44 -130.20 72.57
C LEU A 72 80.52 -129.31 73.43
N GLN A 73 80.69 -129.30 74.75
CA GLN A 73 79.95 -128.42 75.65
C GLN A 73 80.21 -126.93 75.36
N ARG A 74 81.46 -126.51 75.14
CA ARG A 74 81.77 -125.14 74.70
C ARG A 74 81.15 -124.80 73.35
N LYS A 75 81.15 -125.74 72.39
CA LYS A 75 80.57 -125.53 71.06
C LYS A 75 79.04 -125.41 71.11
N ILE A 76 78.39 -126.16 71.99
CA ILE A 76 76.96 -126.01 72.29
C ILE A 76 76.70 -124.64 72.94
N GLN A 77 77.47 -124.24 73.95
CA GLN A 77 77.31 -122.93 74.60
C GLN A 77 77.50 -121.75 73.63
N LEU A 78 78.44 -121.85 72.67
CA LEU A 78 78.60 -120.87 71.60
C LEU A 78 77.37 -120.82 70.68
N LEU A 79 76.89 -121.97 70.19
CA LEU A 79 75.69 -122.03 69.34
C LEU A 79 74.41 -121.58 70.08
N GLU A 80 74.32 -121.80 71.39
CA GLU A 80 73.25 -121.25 72.23
C GLU A 80 73.39 -119.74 72.45
N GLY A 81 74.62 -119.24 72.57
CA GLY A 81 74.94 -117.81 72.62
C GLY A 81 74.55 -117.10 71.33
N ASP A 82 74.97 -117.65 70.18
CA ASP A 82 74.58 -117.18 68.86
C ASP A 82 73.05 -117.23 68.70
N ARG A 83 72.40 -118.33 69.06
CA ARG A 83 70.93 -118.44 68.96
C ARG A 83 70.19 -117.45 69.86
N LYS A 84 70.74 -117.11 71.03
CA LYS A 84 70.22 -116.02 71.89
C LYS A 84 70.45 -114.65 71.23
N ALA A 85 71.66 -114.35 70.77
CA ALA A 85 71.98 -113.08 70.11
C ALA A 85 71.15 -112.86 68.82
N PHE A 86 70.92 -113.90 68.02
CA PHE A 86 70.00 -113.84 66.87
C PHE A 86 68.54 -113.64 67.29
N TYR A 87 68.08 -114.28 68.38
CA TYR A 87 66.72 -114.08 68.87
C TYR A 87 66.52 -112.67 69.46
N GLU A 88 67.48 -112.17 70.24
CA GLU A 88 67.46 -110.83 70.81
C GLU A 88 67.58 -109.75 69.72
N SER A 89 68.45 -109.94 68.72
CA SER A 89 68.56 -109.08 67.55
C SER A 89 67.28 -109.07 66.71
N THR A 90 66.66 -110.23 66.46
CA THR A 90 65.39 -110.27 65.72
C THR A 90 64.24 -109.66 66.52
N GLN A 91 64.14 -109.90 67.84
CA GLN A 91 63.17 -109.23 68.71
C GLN A 91 63.37 -107.71 68.77
N TRP A 92 64.62 -107.23 68.84
CA TRP A 92 64.94 -105.80 68.81
C TRP A 92 64.57 -105.17 67.47
N ASN A 93 64.89 -105.83 66.35
CA ASN A 93 64.48 -105.38 65.02
C ASN A 93 62.95 -105.40 64.84
N ILE A 94 62.24 -106.38 65.40
CA ILE A 94 60.77 -106.42 65.40
C ILE A 94 60.19 -105.23 66.18
N ARG A 95 60.68 -104.94 67.40
CA ARG A 95 60.25 -103.78 68.20
C ARG A 95 60.52 -102.46 67.47
N LYS A 96 61.72 -102.30 66.93
CA LYS A 96 62.10 -101.13 66.14
C LYS A 96 61.23 -100.96 64.87
N ASN A 97 60.85 -102.05 64.23
CA ASN A 97 59.93 -102.02 63.09
C ASN A 97 58.48 -101.71 63.52
N GLN A 98 58.05 -102.13 64.72
CA GLN A 98 56.76 -101.72 65.29
C GLN A 98 56.76 -100.22 65.64
N GLU A 99 57.85 -99.71 66.19
CA GLU A 99 58.05 -98.27 66.48
C GLU A 99 57.99 -97.43 65.21
N THR A 100 58.71 -97.81 64.13
CA THR A 100 58.66 -97.07 62.85
C THR A 100 57.31 -97.20 62.15
N ILE A 101 56.64 -98.36 62.20
CA ILE A 101 55.26 -98.50 61.70
C ILE A 101 54.29 -97.58 62.46
N ASN A 102 54.46 -97.43 63.77
CA ASN A 102 53.62 -96.52 64.56
C ASN A 102 53.93 -95.04 64.26
N GLN A 103 55.20 -94.67 64.09
CA GLN A 103 55.60 -93.33 63.65
C GLN A 103 54.99 -92.99 62.28
N LEU A 104 55.17 -93.85 61.27
CA LEU A 104 54.60 -93.66 59.93
C LEU A 104 53.07 -93.59 59.92
N ARG A 105 52.39 -94.32 60.83
CA ARG A 105 50.93 -94.23 61.01
C ARG A 105 50.49 -92.90 61.58
N GLU A 106 51.20 -92.35 62.56
CA GLU A 106 50.87 -91.05 63.13
C GLU A 106 51.21 -89.91 62.17
N GLU A 107 52.33 -90.00 61.43
CA GLU A 107 52.64 -89.11 60.31
C GLU A 107 51.53 -89.14 59.24
N THR A 108 51.05 -90.33 58.86
CA THR A 108 49.91 -90.49 57.94
C THR A 108 48.64 -89.85 58.48
N ARG A 109 48.35 -90.01 59.79
CA ARG A 109 47.20 -89.40 60.46
C ARG A 109 47.29 -87.87 60.48
N VAL A 110 48.46 -87.31 60.78
CA VAL A 110 48.72 -85.87 60.78
C VAL A 110 48.58 -85.30 59.37
N LEU A 111 49.13 -85.98 58.35
CA LEU A 111 48.99 -85.56 56.94
C LEU A 111 47.53 -85.62 56.46
N GLN A 112 46.74 -86.61 56.88
CA GLN A 112 45.29 -86.66 56.59
C GLN A 112 44.52 -85.50 57.24
N LEU A 113 44.85 -85.13 58.48
CA LEU A 113 44.26 -83.98 59.15
C LEU A 113 44.65 -82.66 58.47
N GLN A 114 45.93 -82.47 58.11
CA GLN A 114 46.40 -81.30 57.38
C GLN A 114 45.73 -81.16 56.01
N LEU A 115 45.55 -82.27 55.28
CA LEU A 115 44.83 -82.27 54.01
C LEU A 115 43.36 -81.88 54.18
N ALA A 116 42.69 -82.39 55.21
CA ALA A 116 41.30 -82.02 55.53
C ALA A 116 41.15 -80.54 55.92
N ASP A 117 42.08 -80.00 56.72
CA ASP A 117 42.06 -78.58 57.12
C ASP A 117 42.30 -77.63 55.94
N LEU A 118 43.19 -78.01 55.01
CA LEU A 118 43.46 -77.30 53.76
C LEU A 118 42.25 -77.32 52.82
N LEU A 119 41.61 -78.47 52.63
CA LEU A 119 40.39 -78.58 51.80
C LEU A 119 39.21 -77.79 52.37
N GLN A 120 39.15 -77.61 53.69
CA GLN A 120 38.19 -76.71 54.34
C GLN A 120 38.63 -75.23 54.36
N GLY A 121 39.87 -74.92 53.93
CA GLY A 121 40.41 -73.56 53.91
C GLY A 121 39.59 -72.61 53.07
N ASP A 122 39.22 -73.03 51.85
CA ASP A 122 38.44 -72.22 50.91
C ASP A 122 37.03 -71.94 51.45
N GLU A 123 36.37 -72.92 52.10
CA GLU A 123 35.08 -72.71 52.76
C GLU A 123 35.18 -71.70 53.91
N LYS A 124 36.25 -71.78 54.72
CA LYS A 124 36.52 -70.83 55.82
C LYS A 124 36.70 -69.40 55.28
N VAL A 125 37.39 -69.22 54.15
CA VAL A 125 37.58 -67.91 53.48
C VAL A 125 36.27 -67.38 52.90
N VAL A 126 35.51 -68.19 52.16
CA VAL A 126 34.23 -67.75 51.58
C VAL A 126 33.22 -67.39 52.68
N GLN A 127 33.17 -68.14 53.77
CA GLN A 127 32.37 -67.78 54.95
C GLN A 127 32.80 -66.47 55.62
N ALA A 128 34.08 -66.08 55.53
CA ALA A 128 34.53 -64.79 56.05
C ALA A 128 33.97 -63.63 55.22
N VAL A 129 34.10 -63.69 53.88
CA VAL A 129 33.57 -62.66 52.95
C VAL A 129 32.04 -62.52 53.11
N ILE A 130 31.30 -63.62 53.15
CA ILE A 130 29.84 -63.62 53.37
C ILE A 130 29.44 -62.98 54.72
N ARG A 131 30.33 -62.95 55.74
CA ARG A 131 30.03 -62.29 57.02
C ARG A 131 30.10 -60.77 56.93
N GLU A 132 30.85 -60.20 56.00
CA GLU A 132 31.01 -58.75 55.84
C GLU A 132 29.82 -58.11 55.09
N TRP A 133 29.21 -58.84 54.16
CA TRP A 133 28.16 -58.35 53.26
C TRP A 133 26.79 -58.26 53.95
N LYS A 134 26.55 -57.16 54.68
CA LYS A 134 25.39 -56.99 55.59
C LYS A 134 24.00 -57.22 54.94
N SER A 135 23.82 -56.86 53.67
CA SER A 135 22.56 -56.98 52.90
C SER A 135 22.25 -58.41 52.45
N GLU A 136 23.23 -59.08 51.85
CA GLU A 136 23.04 -60.38 51.17
C GLU A 136 23.26 -61.59 52.08
N LYS A 137 23.91 -61.40 53.23
CA LYS A 137 24.12 -62.39 54.30
C LYS A 137 22.94 -63.37 54.50
N PRO A 138 21.66 -62.96 54.67
CA PRO A 138 20.56 -63.91 54.88
C PRO A 138 20.35 -64.91 53.73
N TYR A 139 20.64 -64.53 52.48
CA TYR A 139 20.43 -65.37 51.29
C TYR A 139 21.61 -66.30 50.99
N LEU A 140 22.75 -66.10 51.67
CA LEU A 140 24.01 -66.84 51.44
C LEU A 140 24.43 -67.74 52.61
N LYS A 141 23.86 -67.56 53.82
CA LYS A 141 24.20 -68.32 55.05
C LYS A 141 24.17 -69.84 54.95
N ASN A 142 23.29 -70.41 54.12
CA ASN A 142 22.99 -71.84 54.08
C ASN A 142 23.44 -72.51 52.77
N ARG A 143 24.33 -71.87 52.00
CA ARG A 143 24.78 -72.31 50.66
C ARG A 143 26.28 -72.58 50.68
N THR A 144 26.73 -73.55 49.90
CA THR A 144 28.18 -73.74 49.64
C THR A 144 28.72 -72.58 48.81
N GLY A 145 30.04 -72.38 48.80
CA GLY A 145 30.66 -71.23 48.12
C GLY A 145 30.32 -71.12 46.63
N GLN A 146 30.18 -72.26 45.95
CA GLN A 146 29.75 -72.31 44.54
C GLN A 146 28.30 -71.83 44.37
N GLN A 147 27.36 -72.34 45.18
CA GLN A 147 25.95 -71.91 45.17
C GLN A 147 25.77 -70.44 45.58
N ALA A 148 26.69 -69.89 46.37
CA ALA A 148 26.72 -68.47 46.69
C ALA A 148 27.14 -67.63 45.47
N LEU A 149 28.21 -68.03 44.77
CA LEU A 149 28.67 -67.38 43.54
C LEU A 149 27.59 -67.45 42.44
N GLU A 150 27.02 -68.62 42.17
CA GLU A 150 25.95 -68.80 41.18
C GLU A 150 24.78 -67.85 41.41
N HIS A 151 24.35 -67.68 42.67
CA HIS A 151 23.26 -66.77 43.04
C HIS A 151 23.63 -65.29 42.78
N LEU A 152 24.87 -64.91 43.06
CA LEU A 152 25.38 -63.56 42.83
C LEU A 152 25.54 -63.27 41.34
N ASP A 153 26.02 -64.24 40.55
CA ASP A 153 26.07 -64.15 39.09
C ASP A 153 24.67 -64.04 38.46
N HIS A 154 23.68 -64.75 39.00
CA HIS A 154 22.29 -64.58 38.60
C HIS A 154 21.79 -63.16 38.88
N GLN A 155 21.99 -62.64 40.11
CA GLN A 155 21.62 -61.27 40.49
C GLN A 155 22.37 -60.20 39.68
N LEU A 156 23.65 -60.41 39.39
CA LEU A 156 24.44 -59.55 38.50
C LEU A 156 23.86 -59.59 37.08
N SER A 157 23.49 -60.77 36.57
CA SER A 157 22.83 -60.90 35.27
C SER A 157 21.49 -60.16 35.23
N GLU A 158 20.70 -60.20 36.31
CA GLU A 158 19.44 -59.45 36.43
C GLU A 158 19.68 -57.95 36.45
N LYS A 159 20.69 -57.47 37.19
CA LYS A 159 21.06 -56.06 37.23
C LYS A 159 21.59 -55.58 35.88
N VAL A 160 22.38 -56.38 35.17
CA VAL A 160 22.82 -56.10 33.79
C VAL A 160 21.65 -56.10 32.81
N LYS A 161 20.69 -57.03 32.92
CA LYS A 161 19.45 -57.03 32.12
C LYS A 161 18.61 -55.77 32.39
N GLN A 162 18.42 -55.39 33.66
CA GLN A 162 17.73 -54.15 34.06
C GLN A 162 18.43 -52.90 33.51
N LEU A 163 19.76 -52.83 33.62
CA LEU A 163 20.59 -51.73 33.10
C LEU A 163 20.50 -51.64 31.57
N ASN A 164 20.59 -52.77 30.86
CA ASN A 164 20.46 -52.82 29.41
C ASN A 164 19.05 -52.47 28.93
N ALA A 165 18.00 -52.87 29.64
CA ALA A 165 16.63 -52.45 29.36
C ALA A 165 16.45 -50.92 29.54
N LEU A 166 17.02 -50.34 30.59
CA LEU A 166 17.02 -48.90 30.81
C LEU A 166 17.84 -48.15 29.75
N ARG A 167 19.01 -48.66 29.34
CA ARG A 167 19.79 -48.12 28.21
C ARG A 167 19.00 -48.15 26.91
N HIS A 168 18.28 -49.24 26.62
CA HIS A 168 17.43 -49.33 25.44
C HIS A 168 16.29 -48.30 25.50
N GLN A 169 15.62 -48.15 26.65
CA GLN A 169 14.60 -47.11 26.83
C GLN A 169 15.15 -45.68 26.71
N LEU A 170 16.38 -45.42 27.18
CA LEU A 170 17.05 -44.13 27.01
C LEU A 170 17.39 -43.87 25.54
N GLY A 171 17.99 -44.86 24.84
CA GLY A 171 18.30 -44.76 23.41
C GLY A 171 17.05 -44.61 22.52
N LEU A 172 15.90 -45.16 22.93
CA LEU A 172 14.61 -44.84 22.31
C LEU A 172 14.21 -43.39 22.59
N ARG A 173 14.18 -42.96 23.86
CA ARG A 173 13.80 -41.58 24.21
C ARG A 173 14.70 -40.51 23.56
N GLN A 174 15.99 -40.80 23.39
CA GLN A 174 16.94 -39.96 22.64
C GLN A 174 16.53 -39.84 21.17
N LYS A 175 16.34 -40.95 20.46
CA LYS A 175 15.88 -40.93 19.06
C LYS A 175 14.53 -40.22 18.87
N TRP A 176 13.59 -40.40 19.79
CA TRP A 176 12.30 -39.69 19.77
C TRP A 176 12.45 -38.18 20.02
N LEU A 177 13.45 -37.76 20.80
CA LEU A 177 13.77 -36.35 21.03
C LEU A 177 14.52 -35.74 19.84
N GLU A 178 15.47 -36.46 19.25
CA GLU A 178 16.18 -36.10 18.01
C GLU A 178 15.19 -35.90 16.84
N GLU A 179 14.26 -36.85 16.65
CA GLU A 179 13.17 -36.77 15.68
C GLU A 179 12.25 -35.55 15.94
N LEU A 180 11.86 -35.31 17.20
CA LEU A 180 11.02 -34.16 17.54
C LEU A 180 11.74 -32.82 17.33
N GLN A 181 13.06 -32.75 17.58
CA GLN A 181 13.89 -31.59 17.27
C GLN A 181 14.02 -31.36 15.75
N LEU A 182 14.17 -32.44 14.97
CA LEU A 182 14.18 -32.36 13.51
C LEU A 182 12.83 -31.85 12.98
N GLN A 183 11.71 -32.38 13.47
CA GLN A 183 10.36 -31.89 13.13
C GLN A 183 10.10 -30.45 13.58
N HIS A 184 10.76 -29.97 14.64
CA HIS A 184 10.64 -28.58 15.05
C HIS A 184 11.43 -27.65 14.11
N SER A 185 12.68 -27.97 13.81
CA SER A 185 13.54 -27.17 12.93
C SER A 185 13.06 -27.17 11.47
N LEU A 186 12.48 -28.27 10.98
CA LEU A 186 11.78 -28.30 9.69
C LEU A 186 10.61 -27.31 9.66
N ARG A 187 9.77 -27.27 10.71
CA ARG A 187 8.67 -26.30 10.82
C ARG A 187 9.16 -24.86 10.92
N GLU A 188 10.28 -24.61 11.60
CA GLU A 188 10.90 -23.27 11.64
C GLU A 188 11.35 -22.81 10.25
N LEU A 189 11.93 -23.71 9.44
CA LEU A 189 12.30 -23.44 8.06
C LEU A 189 11.07 -23.24 7.14
N GLU A 190 10.04 -24.07 7.27
CA GLU A 190 8.77 -23.91 6.54
C GLU A 190 8.10 -22.56 6.83
N MET A 191 8.09 -22.14 8.10
CA MET A 191 7.56 -20.84 8.53
C MET A 191 8.42 -19.67 8.03
N ALA A 192 9.75 -19.81 8.03
CA ALA A 192 10.64 -18.81 7.47
C ALA A 192 10.44 -18.65 5.96
N GLU A 193 10.38 -19.74 5.19
CA GLU A 193 10.06 -19.69 3.75
C GLU A 193 8.69 -19.09 3.48
N ALA A 194 7.66 -19.46 4.24
CA ALA A 194 6.32 -18.87 4.11
C ALA A 194 6.33 -17.36 4.39
N GLN A 195 7.08 -16.92 5.40
CA GLN A 195 7.24 -15.51 5.74
C GLN A 195 8.02 -14.74 4.67
N ASP A 196 9.10 -15.30 4.13
CA ASP A 196 9.87 -14.68 3.04
C ASP A 196 9.03 -14.55 1.77
N ARG A 197 8.32 -15.61 1.35
CA ARG A 197 7.34 -15.57 0.23
C ARG A 197 6.28 -14.50 0.46
N ASN A 198 5.75 -14.37 1.67
CA ASN A 198 4.81 -13.30 2.02
C ASN A 198 5.46 -11.90 1.93
N THR A 199 6.76 -11.74 2.27
CA THR A 199 7.46 -10.47 2.03
C THR A 199 7.64 -10.18 0.55
N GLU A 200 7.86 -11.19 -0.30
CA GLU A 200 7.98 -11.04 -1.76
C GLU A 200 6.64 -10.67 -2.40
N VAL A 201 5.55 -11.32 -2.00
CA VAL A 201 4.19 -10.92 -2.37
C VAL A 201 3.92 -9.47 -1.92
N ALA A 202 4.25 -9.09 -0.69
CA ALA A 202 4.09 -7.71 -0.22
C ALA A 202 5.00 -6.69 -0.96
N LYS A 203 6.20 -7.09 -1.42
CA LYS A 203 7.06 -6.25 -2.27
C LYS A 203 6.46 -6.10 -3.68
N THR A 204 5.90 -7.16 -4.26
CA THR A 204 5.27 -7.10 -5.60
C THR A 204 3.96 -6.31 -5.57
N MET A 205 3.12 -6.49 -4.55
CA MET A 205 1.91 -5.70 -4.31
C MET A 205 2.23 -4.21 -4.25
N ARG A 206 3.18 -3.79 -3.40
CA ARG A 206 3.63 -2.39 -3.33
C ARG A 206 4.19 -1.86 -4.63
N ASN A 207 4.88 -2.70 -5.42
CA ASN A 207 5.39 -2.33 -6.73
C ASN A 207 4.28 -2.19 -7.79
N LEU A 208 3.17 -2.91 -7.65
CA LEU A 208 1.99 -2.78 -8.51
C LEU A 208 1.15 -1.56 -8.11
N GLU A 209 0.94 -1.31 -6.81
CA GLU A 209 0.34 -0.08 -6.27
C GLU A 209 1.11 1.16 -6.76
N ASN A 210 2.43 1.17 -6.58
CA ASN A 210 3.34 2.23 -7.07
C ASN A 210 3.36 2.38 -8.60
N ARG A 211 2.88 1.40 -9.36
CA ARG A 211 2.73 1.48 -10.83
C ARG A 211 1.34 1.97 -11.22
N LEU A 212 0.30 1.57 -10.48
CA LEU A 212 -1.07 2.04 -10.62
C LEU A 212 -1.16 3.53 -10.32
N GLU A 213 -0.64 3.98 -9.18
CA GLU A 213 -0.54 5.41 -8.83
C GLU A 213 0.17 6.23 -9.92
N LYS A 214 1.30 5.70 -10.45
CA LYS A 214 2.05 6.35 -11.53
C LYS A 214 1.36 6.28 -12.91
N ALA A 215 0.33 5.46 -13.06
CA ALA A 215 -0.54 5.44 -14.24
C ALA A 215 -1.72 6.42 -14.06
N LEU A 216 -2.33 6.46 -12.86
CA LEU A 216 -3.40 7.38 -12.50
C LEU A 216 -2.92 8.84 -12.54
N MET A 217 -1.81 9.17 -11.88
CA MET A 217 -1.20 10.52 -11.96
C MET A 217 -0.93 10.96 -13.40
N LYS A 218 -0.53 10.03 -14.28
CA LYS A 218 -0.31 10.33 -15.71
C LYS A 218 -1.61 10.49 -16.51
N ALA A 219 -2.66 9.77 -16.13
CA ALA A 219 -3.99 9.94 -16.70
C ALA A 219 -4.57 11.30 -16.29
N GLU A 220 -4.48 11.67 -15.01
CA GLU A 220 -4.88 12.98 -14.48
C GLU A 220 -4.06 14.13 -15.13
N GLU A 221 -2.73 13.98 -15.27
CA GLU A 221 -1.89 14.93 -16.01
C GLU A 221 -2.30 15.04 -17.49
N ALA A 222 -2.60 13.93 -18.16
CA ALA A 222 -3.05 13.92 -19.56
C ALA A 222 -4.46 14.53 -19.73
N GLU A 223 -5.38 14.24 -18.81
CA GLU A 223 -6.72 14.87 -18.76
C GLU A 223 -6.59 16.38 -18.51
N HIS A 224 -5.76 16.81 -17.57
CA HIS A 224 -5.50 18.24 -17.35
C HIS A 224 -4.93 18.91 -18.60
N ILE A 225 -3.93 18.30 -19.25
CA ILE A 225 -3.33 18.81 -20.49
C ILE A 225 -4.35 18.87 -21.64
N THR A 226 -5.17 17.84 -21.82
CA THR A 226 -6.22 17.84 -22.87
C THR A 226 -7.32 18.85 -22.58
N ASN A 227 -7.72 19.04 -21.32
CA ASN A 227 -8.66 20.09 -20.93
C ASN A 227 -8.11 21.50 -21.22
N VAL A 228 -6.82 21.76 -20.95
CA VAL A 228 -6.16 23.02 -21.33
C VAL A 228 -6.12 23.20 -22.86
N TYR A 229 -5.82 22.15 -23.63
CA TYR A 229 -5.87 22.22 -25.10
C TYR A 229 -7.29 22.42 -25.64
N LEU A 230 -8.32 21.85 -25.01
CA LEU A 230 -9.73 22.07 -25.39
C LEU A 230 -10.18 23.49 -25.08
N GLN A 231 -9.78 24.06 -23.92
CA GLN A 231 -10.01 25.47 -23.59
C GLN A 231 -9.30 26.40 -24.58
N LEU A 232 -8.01 26.16 -24.86
CA LEU A 232 -7.26 26.95 -25.84
C LEU A 232 -7.89 26.85 -27.24
N LYS A 233 -8.36 25.67 -27.65
CA LYS A 233 -9.10 25.49 -28.90
C LYS A 233 -10.39 26.31 -28.90
N ALA A 234 -11.19 26.29 -27.82
CA ALA A 234 -12.41 27.07 -27.72
C ALA A 234 -12.12 28.58 -27.86
N TYR A 235 -11.14 29.11 -27.12
CA TYR A 235 -10.73 30.51 -27.24
C TYR A 235 -10.25 30.88 -28.64
N LEU A 236 -9.48 30.01 -29.33
CA LEU A 236 -9.05 30.26 -30.70
C LEU A 236 -10.21 30.19 -31.72
N GLN A 237 -11.22 29.34 -31.47
CA GLN A 237 -12.43 29.29 -32.30
C GLN A 237 -13.30 30.55 -32.08
N GLU A 238 -13.46 31.01 -30.83
CA GLU A 238 -14.10 32.29 -30.52
C GLU A 238 -13.33 33.45 -31.18
N GLU A 239 -12.01 33.52 -31.03
CA GLU A 239 -11.18 34.58 -31.62
C GLU A 239 -11.28 34.60 -33.15
N SER A 240 -11.29 33.44 -33.83
CA SER A 240 -11.48 33.39 -35.29
C SER A 240 -12.80 34.02 -35.74
N LEU A 241 -13.91 33.75 -35.04
CA LEU A 241 -15.21 34.34 -35.34
C LEU A 241 -15.23 35.85 -35.08
N HIS A 242 -14.55 36.33 -34.02
CA HIS A 242 -14.43 37.77 -33.76
C HIS A 242 -13.54 38.48 -34.80
N LEU A 243 -12.53 37.81 -35.35
CA LEU A 243 -11.68 38.35 -36.42
C LEU A 243 -12.44 38.48 -37.75
N GLU A 244 -13.29 37.51 -38.10
CA GLU A 244 -14.18 37.58 -39.28
C GLU A 244 -15.12 38.79 -39.18
N ASN A 245 -15.89 38.91 -38.09
CA ASN A 245 -16.78 40.06 -37.84
C ASN A 245 -16.05 41.41 -37.87
N ARG A 246 -14.78 41.45 -37.43
CA ARG A 246 -13.95 42.67 -37.47
C ARG A 246 -13.48 43.00 -38.90
N LEU A 247 -13.18 42.00 -39.72
CA LEU A 247 -12.85 42.21 -41.13
C LEU A 247 -14.07 42.75 -41.88
N ASP A 248 -15.24 42.13 -41.72
CA ASP A 248 -16.50 42.59 -42.33
C ASP A 248 -16.80 44.06 -41.98
N PHE A 249 -16.61 44.45 -40.71
CA PHE A 249 -16.78 45.83 -40.26
C PHE A 249 -15.79 46.79 -40.96
N MET A 250 -14.51 46.42 -41.02
CA MET A 250 -13.47 47.23 -41.67
C MET A 250 -13.67 47.32 -43.19
N GLU A 251 -14.12 46.25 -43.85
CA GLU A 251 -14.49 46.27 -45.27
C GLU A 251 -15.70 47.18 -45.50
N ALA A 252 -16.72 47.13 -44.64
CA ALA A 252 -17.87 48.03 -44.70
C ALA A 252 -17.50 49.51 -44.47
N GLU A 253 -16.48 49.82 -43.66
CA GLU A 253 -15.91 51.19 -43.56
C GLU A 253 -15.13 51.60 -44.82
N VAL A 254 -14.34 50.68 -45.40
CA VAL A 254 -13.62 50.92 -46.66
C VAL A 254 -14.58 51.11 -47.85
N VAL A 255 -15.73 50.43 -47.88
CA VAL A 255 -16.77 50.64 -48.89
C VAL A 255 -17.47 51.99 -48.69
N ARG A 256 -17.84 52.36 -47.45
CA ARG A 256 -18.45 53.68 -47.15
C ARG A 256 -17.53 54.84 -47.54
N THR A 257 -16.28 54.80 -47.10
CA THR A 257 -15.29 55.86 -47.40
C THR A 257 -14.92 55.95 -48.89
N LYS A 258 -14.98 54.83 -49.65
CA LYS A 258 -14.90 54.88 -51.12
C LYS A 258 -16.10 55.59 -51.74
N HIS A 259 -17.32 55.33 -51.26
CA HIS A 259 -18.52 55.97 -51.78
C HIS A 259 -18.55 57.47 -51.46
N GLU A 260 -18.21 57.86 -50.23
CA GLU A 260 -18.00 59.27 -49.83
C GLU A 260 -16.96 59.97 -50.73
N LEU A 261 -15.87 59.27 -51.10
CA LEU A 261 -14.87 59.79 -52.04
C LEU A 261 -15.41 59.91 -53.48
N GLU A 262 -16.26 59.00 -53.92
CA GLU A 262 -16.95 59.07 -55.22
C GLU A 262 -17.91 60.28 -55.28
N GLU A 263 -18.75 60.46 -54.25
CA GLU A 263 -19.63 61.62 -54.10
C GLU A 263 -18.85 62.95 -54.10
N LEU A 264 -17.77 63.04 -53.31
CA LEU A 264 -16.90 64.22 -53.28
C LEU A 264 -16.21 64.48 -54.62
N ASN A 265 -15.89 63.43 -55.40
CA ASN A 265 -15.36 63.60 -56.75
C ASN A 265 -16.41 64.12 -57.73
N VAL A 266 -17.69 63.74 -57.61
CA VAL A 266 -18.78 64.32 -58.40
C VAL A 266 -18.95 65.80 -58.06
N VAL A 267 -19.05 66.15 -56.77
CA VAL A 267 -19.16 67.56 -56.33
C VAL A 267 -17.96 68.41 -56.78
N ASN A 268 -16.75 67.85 -56.79
CA ASN A 268 -15.56 68.51 -57.31
C ASN A 268 -15.63 68.72 -58.84
N GLN A 269 -16.12 67.74 -59.60
CA GLN A 269 -16.36 67.89 -61.05
C GLN A 269 -17.43 68.96 -61.34
N GLU A 270 -18.53 68.99 -60.57
CA GLU A 270 -19.54 70.04 -60.65
C GLU A 270 -18.96 71.43 -60.35
N ALA A 271 -18.14 71.56 -59.30
CA ALA A 271 -17.47 72.82 -58.95
C ALA A 271 -16.48 73.28 -60.04
N LEU A 272 -15.73 72.37 -60.66
CA LEU A 272 -14.84 72.66 -61.79
C LEU A 272 -15.64 73.10 -63.03
N ASN A 273 -16.73 72.39 -63.35
CA ASN A 273 -17.62 72.74 -64.46
C ASN A 273 -18.25 74.13 -64.23
N ALA A 274 -18.74 74.41 -63.01
CA ALA A 274 -19.31 75.72 -62.65
C ALA A 274 -18.28 76.85 -62.75
N ARG A 275 -17.04 76.62 -62.28
CA ARG A 275 -15.92 77.56 -62.43
C ARG A 275 -15.63 77.87 -63.90
N ASP A 276 -15.59 76.85 -64.76
CA ASP A 276 -15.22 77.03 -66.16
C ASP A 276 -16.37 77.63 -66.99
N ILE A 277 -17.63 77.33 -66.65
CA ILE A 277 -18.80 78.07 -67.15
C ILE A 277 -18.72 79.55 -66.77
N ALA A 278 -18.46 79.88 -65.49
CA ALA A 278 -18.34 81.26 -65.03
C ALA A 278 -17.16 81.99 -65.69
N LYS A 279 -16.04 81.31 -65.91
CA LYS A 279 -14.87 81.84 -66.63
C LYS A 279 -15.17 82.13 -68.10
N ASN A 280 -15.89 81.24 -68.79
CA ASN A 280 -16.29 81.45 -70.18
C ASN A 280 -17.28 82.63 -70.29
N GLN A 281 -18.28 82.70 -69.40
CA GLN A 281 -19.20 83.84 -69.31
C GLN A 281 -18.47 85.16 -69.04
N LEU A 282 -17.45 85.16 -68.17
CA LEU A 282 -16.61 86.34 -67.93
C LEU A 282 -15.85 86.74 -69.20
N GLN A 283 -15.26 85.79 -69.94
CA GLN A 283 -14.57 86.09 -71.20
C GLN A 283 -15.54 86.68 -72.25
N ASP A 284 -16.74 86.11 -72.42
CA ASP A 284 -17.75 86.66 -73.35
C ASP A 284 -18.16 88.10 -72.98
N LEU A 285 -18.29 88.39 -71.67
CA LEU A 285 -18.58 89.72 -71.15
C LEU A 285 -17.39 90.69 -71.37
N GLU A 286 -16.16 90.26 -71.11
CA GLU A 286 -14.95 91.05 -71.41
C GLU A 286 -14.83 91.36 -72.91
N GLU A 287 -15.04 90.36 -73.77
CA GLU A 287 -14.99 90.56 -75.22
C GLU A 287 -16.12 91.47 -75.73
N THR A 288 -17.34 91.37 -75.20
CA THR A 288 -18.42 92.31 -75.55
C THR A 288 -18.15 93.72 -75.05
N VAL A 289 -17.63 93.91 -73.83
CA VAL A 289 -17.19 95.22 -73.32
C VAL A 289 -16.05 95.80 -74.17
N LEU A 290 -15.09 94.99 -74.61
CA LEU A 290 -14.00 95.41 -75.51
C LEU A 290 -14.51 95.74 -76.93
N ARG A 291 -15.50 94.99 -77.46
CA ARG A 291 -16.17 95.31 -78.73
C ARG A 291 -16.92 96.64 -78.63
N GLU A 292 -17.70 96.87 -77.57
CA GLU A 292 -18.43 98.12 -77.35
C GLU A 292 -17.50 99.31 -77.10
N ARG A 293 -16.40 99.12 -76.34
CA ARG A 293 -15.36 100.14 -76.19
C ARG A 293 -14.77 100.53 -77.55
N LYS A 294 -14.37 99.54 -78.37
CA LYS A 294 -13.86 99.79 -79.73
C LYS A 294 -14.88 100.49 -80.64
N LYS A 295 -16.19 100.22 -80.50
CA LYS A 295 -17.26 100.99 -81.20
C LYS A 295 -17.32 102.43 -80.70
N ARG A 296 -17.35 102.65 -79.38
CA ARG A 296 -17.40 103.99 -78.75
C ARG A 296 -16.18 104.83 -79.12
N ASP A 297 -14.99 104.25 -79.11
CA ASP A 297 -13.73 104.92 -79.50
C ASP A 297 -13.75 105.32 -80.99
N ARG A 298 -14.33 104.50 -81.88
CA ARG A 298 -14.58 104.87 -83.29
C ARG A 298 -15.56 106.04 -83.38
N TYR A 299 -16.73 105.97 -82.75
CA TYR A 299 -17.69 107.08 -82.75
C TYR A 299 -17.10 108.37 -82.17
N LEU A 300 -16.32 108.30 -81.09
CA LEU A 300 -15.63 109.45 -80.50
C LEU A 300 -14.57 110.04 -81.44
N THR A 301 -13.80 109.22 -82.17
CA THR A 301 -12.83 109.72 -83.15
C THR A 301 -13.50 110.31 -84.39
N GLU A 302 -14.62 109.77 -84.86
CA GLU A 302 -15.44 110.41 -85.90
C GLU A 302 -16.05 111.74 -85.43
N CYS A 303 -16.59 111.79 -84.21
CA CYS A 303 -17.16 113.02 -83.65
C CYS A 303 -16.09 114.09 -83.43
N LYS A 304 -14.87 113.70 -83.02
CA LYS A 304 -13.69 114.59 -82.99
C LYS A 304 -13.36 115.12 -84.39
N LYS A 305 -13.24 114.26 -85.41
CA LYS A 305 -13.03 114.70 -86.81
C LYS A 305 -14.11 115.67 -87.28
N ARG A 306 -15.40 115.35 -87.09
CA ARG A 306 -16.52 116.24 -87.45
C ARG A 306 -16.57 117.53 -86.64
N ALA A 307 -15.91 117.59 -85.47
CA ALA A 307 -15.75 118.81 -84.67
C ALA A 307 -14.50 119.61 -85.08
N GLU A 308 -13.40 118.94 -85.46
CA GLU A 308 -12.19 119.52 -86.02
C GLU A 308 -12.43 120.10 -87.42
N GLU A 309 -13.19 119.40 -88.27
CA GLU A 309 -13.69 119.89 -89.56
C GLU A 309 -14.56 121.13 -89.39
N ARG A 310 -15.51 121.10 -88.43
CA ARG A 310 -16.32 122.28 -88.07
C ARG A 310 -15.50 123.38 -87.41
N LYS A 311 -14.45 123.08 -86.65
CA LYS A 311 -13.51 124.08 -86.12
C LYS A 311 -12.68 124.71 -87.22
N LEU A 312 -12.25 123.94 -88.22
CA LEU A 312 -11.54 124.47 -89.39
C LEU A 312 -12.48 125.27 -90.31
N GLN A 313 -13.76 124.91 -90.41
CA GLN A 313 -14.78 125.74 -91.06
C GLN A 313 -15.05 127.02 -90.26
N ASN A 314 -15.28 126.92 -88.96
CA ASN A 314 -15.49 128.08 -88.09
C ASN A 314 -14.25 128.99 -88.06
N GLU A 315 -13.03 128.49 -87.99
CA GLU A 315 -11.83 129.32 -88.12
C GLU A 315 -11.71 129.97 -89.51
N ARG A 316 -12.19 129.32 -90.58
CA ARG A 316 -12.30 129.93 -91.92
C ARG A 316 -13.42 130.98 -92.02
N MET A 317 -14.35 130.98 -91.06
CA MET A 317 -15.40 131.99 -90.91
C MET A 317 -14.99 133.10 -89.92
N GLU A 318 -14.36 132.81 -88.78
CA GLU A 318 -13.75 133.79 -87.86
C GLU A 318 -12.65 134.59 -88.56
N ARG A 319 -11.83 133.96 -89.43
CA ARG A 319 -10.91 134.68 -90.33
C ARG A 319 -11.60 135.55 -91.40
N LYS A 320 -12.94 135.62 -91.40
CA LYS A 320 -13.80 136.55 -92.17
C LYS A 320 -14.75 137.37 -91.28
N THR A 321 -14.98 136.95 -90.03
CA THR A 321 -15.97 137.46 -89.07
C THR A 321 -15.32 137.62 -87.68
N GLN A 322 -14.14 138.25 -87.66
CA GLN A 322 -13.54 138.90 -86.48
C GLN A 322 -13.83 140.42 -86.52
N ARG A 323 -15.02 140.74 -87.01
CA ARG A 323 -15.74 142.02 -86.98
C ARG A 323 -17.22 141.65 -86.93
N GLU A 324 -17.95 142.31 -86.05
CA GLU A 324 -19.25 141.87 -85.51
C GLU A 324 -19.17 140.50 -84.77
N ASP A 325 -19.83 140.27 -83.64
CA ASP A 325 -20.90 141.06 -83.01
C ASP A 325 -20.72 141.24 -81.48
N VAL A 326 -21.39 142.26 -80.93
CA VAL A 326 -21.28 142.76 -79.54
C VAL A 326 -22.65 143.29 -79.09
N LEU A 327 -23.00 143.14 -77.80
CA LEU A 327 -24.29 143.51 -77.16
C LEU A 327 -25.46 142.55 -77.53
N LEU A 328 -26.65 142.55 -76.91
CA LEU A 328 -27.32 143.46 -75.94
C LEU A 328 -28.43 142.70 -75.14
N HIS A 329 -29.00 143.33 -74.11
CA HIS A 329 -30.26 143.07 -73.36
C HIS A 329 -30.26 142.00 -72.24
N SER A 330 -30.96 142.19 -71.09
CA SER A 330 -31.35 143.38 -70.29
C SER A 330 -32.01 142.95 -68.94
N ASP A 331 -32.13 143.87 -67.98
CA ASP A 331 -32.57 143.68 -66.58
C ASP A 331 -34.11 143.68 -66.31
N ASP A 332 -34.47 143.84 -65.01
CA ASP A 332 -35.73 144.36 -64.40
C ASP A 332 -36.91 143.38 -64.04
N THR A 333 -37.65 143.52 -62.92
CA THR A 333 -37.49 144.36 -61.69
C THR A 333 -38.37 143.94 -60.46
N LEU A 334 -38.04 144.49 -59.27
CA LEU A 334 -38.79 144.68 -57.98
C LEU A 334 -39.75 143.62 -57.32
N GLN A 335 -39.34 143.19 -56.10
CA GLN A 335 -40.01 143.31 -54.78
C GLN A 335 -41.56 143.40 -54.64
N ASP A 336 -42.21 142.48 -53.88
CA ASP A 336 -42.62 142.64 -52.44
C ASP A 336 -43.50 141.48 -51.89
N SER A 337 -43.47 141.23 -50.56
CA SER A 337 -44.57 140.64 -49.73
C SER A 337 -44.06 140.19 -48.35
N GLN A 338 -44.56 140.77 -47.27
CA GLN A 338 -44.05 140.50 -45.92
C GLN A 338 -44.69 139.29 -45.20
N ARG A 339 -45.66 138.59 -45.81
CA ARG A 339 -46.39 137.48 -45.17
C ARG A 339 -45.67 136.12 -45.19
N SER A 340 -44.67 135.89 -46.04
CA SER A 340 -43.94 134.60 -46.04
C SER A 340 -43.16 134.38 -44.74
N LYS A 341 -42.62 135.46 -44.16
CA LYS A 341 -41.62 135.41 -43.08
C LYS A 341 -42.12 134.70 -41.83
N GLU A 342 -43.39 134.82 -41.47
CA GLU A 342 -43.92 134.14 -40.28
C GLU A 342 -44.13 132.64 -40.50
N GLU A 343 -44.60 132.23 -41.69
CA GLU A 343 -44.65 130.81 -42.05
C GLU A 343 -43.25 130.20 -42.20
N GLU A 344 -42.31 130.93 -42.79
CA GLU A 344 -40.90 130.53 -42.87
C GLU A 344 -40.29 130.39 -41.47
N LEU A 345 -40.59 131.28 -40.52
CA LEU A 345 -40.13 131.16 -39.14
C LEU A 345 -40.74 129.93 -38.44
N ARG A 346 -42.03 129.64 -38.64
CA ARG A 346 -42.65 128.41 -38.11
C ARG A 346 -42.06 127.14 -38.75
N ARG A 347 -41.79 127.15 -40.06
CA ARG A 347 -41.10 126.06 -40.77
C ARG A 347 -39.65 125.89 -40.28
N ARG A 348 -38.90 126.98 -40.09
CA ARG A 348 -37.54 126.97 -39.51
C ARG A 348 -37.53 126.45 -38.07
N TRP A 349 -38.49 126.85 -37.24
CA TRP A 349 -38.63 126.34 -35.88
C TRP A 349 -38.94 124.83 -35.87
N SER A 350 -39.86 124.38 -36.74
CA SER A 350 -40.17 122.96 -36.89
C SER A 350 -38.97 122.15 -37.43
N MET A 351 -38.18 122.70 -38.34
CA MET A 351 -36.93 122.08 -38.79
C MET A 351 -35.91 122.00 -37.66
N TYR A 352 -35.71 123.07 -36.88
CA TYR A 352 -34.81 123.09 -35.74
C TYR A 352 -35.22 122.07 -34.65
N GLN A 353 -36.50 121.98 -34.32
CA GLN A 353 -37.00 120.95 -33.40
C GLN A 353 -36.76 119.54 -33.92
N MET A 354 -36.99 119.31 -35.23
CA MET A 354 -36.72 118.02 -35.87
C MET A 354 -35.22 117.69 -35.87
N GLU A 355 -34.35 118.66 -36.14
CA GLU A 355 -32.89 118.54 -36.16
C GLU A 355 -32.32 118.26 -34.76
N VAL A 356 -32.84 118.92 -33.71
CA VAL A 356 -32.49 118.63 -32.31
C VAL A 356 -32.93 117.24 -31.87
N LEU A 357 -34.10 116.76 -32.32
CA LEU A 357 -34.56 115.38 -32.05
C LEU A 357 -33.71 114.35 -32.80
N PHE A 358 -33.43 114.56 -34.09
CA PHE A 358 -32.54 113.68 -34.85
C PHE A 358 -31.09 113.72 -34.36
N GLY A 359 -30.60 114.85 -33.84
CA GLY A 359 -29.30 114.96 -33.17
C GLY A 359 -29.18 113.98 -32.00
N LYS A 360 -30.17 113.96 -31.10
CA LYS A 360 -30.20 113.01 -29.97
C LYS A 360 -30.21 111.55 -30.42
N VAL A 361 -30.95 111.22 -31.48
CA VAL A 361 -30.98 109.87 -32.08
C VAL A 361 -29.64 109.52 -32.74
N LYS A 362 -29.02 110.49 -33.42
CA LYS A 362 -27.72 110.37 -34.09
C LYS A 362 -26.60 110.09 -33.07
N ASP A 363 -26.59 110.83 -31.97
CA ASP A 363 -25.63 110.66 -30.88
C ASP A 363 -25.81 109.30 -30.18
N ALA A 364 -27.06 108.92 -29.87
CA ALA A 364 -27.38 107.64 -29.24
C ALA A 364 -27.10 106.41 -30.11
N THR A 365 -26.98 106.56 -31.44
CA THR A 365 -26.71 105.46 -32.38
C THR A 365 -25.29 105.46 -32.96
N GLY A 366 -24.50 106.50 -32.69
CA GLY A 366 -23.11 106.62 -33.17
C GLY A 366 -23.00 106.60 -34.71
N VAL A 367 -23.83 107.40 -35.40
CA VAL A 367 -23.90 107.46 -36.87
C VAL A 367 -23.67 108.89 -37.35
N ALA A 368 -23.01 109.09 -38.49
CA ALA A 368 -22.78 110.44 -39.03
C ALA A 368 -24.02 111.06 -39.73
N GLU A 369 -24.85 110.22 -40.37
CA GLU A 369 -25.99 110.63 -41.22
C GLU A 369 -27.32 110.02 -40.77
N THR A 370 -28.40 110.80 -40.83
CA THR A 370 -29.77 110.35 -40.50
C THR A 370 -30.20 109.13 -41.33
N HIS A 371 -29.89 109.10 -42.63
CA HIS A 371 -30.25 107.98 -43.51
C HIS A 371 -29.43 106.70 -43.25
N ALA A 372 -28.30 106.78 -42.55
CA ALA A 372 -27.54 105.62 -42.11
C ALA A 372 -28.07 105.04 -40.79
N VAL A 373 -28.74 105.84 -39.94
CA VAL A 373 -29.48 105.35 -38.76
C VAL A 373 -30.60 104.41 -39.19
N VAL A 374 -31.44 104.85 -40.14
CA VAL A 374 -32.55 104.06 -40.69
C VAL A 374 -32.05 102.74 -41.29
N ARG A 375 -30.93 102.77 -42.03
CA ARG A 375 -30.32 101.55 -42.61
C ARG A 375 -29.79 100.59 -41.55
N ARG A 376 -29.21 101.08 -40.43
CA ARG A 376 -28.82 100.22 -39.30
C ARG A 376 -30.05 99.57 -38.63
N PHE A 377 -31.10 100.33 -38.34
CA PHE A 377 -32.32 99.77 -37.73
C PHE A 377 -33.00 98.70 -38.60
N LEU A 378 -33.08 98.91 -39.92
CA LEU A 378 -33.64 97.93 -40.84
C LEU A 378 -32.81 96.63 -40.86
N ALA A 379 -31.48 96.72 -40.98
CA ALA A 379 -30.60 95.54 -40.92
C ALA A 379 -30.58 94.85 -39.54
N GLN A 380 -30.78 95.61 -38.47
CA GLN A 380 -30.91 95.06 -37.11
C GLN A 380 -32.23 94.32 -36.90
N GLY A 381 -33.30 94.67 -37.62
CA GLY A 381 -34.58 93.95 -37.55
C GLY A 381 -34.44 92.48 -37.96
N GLU A 382 -33.81 92.21 -39.10
CA GLU A 382 -33.58 90.85 -39.60
C GLU A 382 -32.72 90.03 -38.63
N THR A 383 -31.57 90.57 -38.20
CA THR A 383 -30.69 89.88 -37.24
C THR A 383 -31.32 89.67 -35.86
N PHE A 384 -32.17 90.59 -35.40
CA PHE A 384 -32.97 90.39 -34.19
C PHE A 384 -33.95 89.22 -34.35
N THR A 385 -34.70 89.16 -35.46
CA THR A 385 -35.63 88.04 -35.70
C THR A 385 -34.91 86.69 -35.79
N GLN A 386 -33.73 86.63 -36.41
CA GLN A 386 -32.90 85.42 -36.49
C GLN A 386 -32.39 84.96 -35.12
N LEU A 387 -32.01 85.91 -34.25
CA LEU A 387 -31.61 85.60 -32.87
C LEU A 387 -32.79 85.14 -32.00
N GLU A 388 -33.98 85.71 -32.19
CA GLU A 388 -35.19 85.28 -31.49
C GLU A 388 -35.64 83.89 -31.95
N THR A 389 -35.57 83.56 -33.25
CA THR A 389 -35.84 82.19 -33.74
C THR A 389 -34.82 81.18 -33.20
N LEU A 390 -33.51 81.50 -33.25
CA LEU A 390 -32.47 80.62 -32.69
C LEU A 390 -32.63 80.44 -31.17
N LYS A 391 -33.06 81.46 -30.43
CA LYS A 391 -33.40 81.34 -29.02
C LYS A 391 -34.57 80.38 -28.80
N ILE A 392 -35.68 80.55 -29.53
CA ILE A 392 -36.88 79.69 -29.43
C ILE A 392 -36.53 78.24 -29.79
N GLU A 393 -35.71 78.02 -30.82
CA GLU A 393 -35.23 76.69 -31.22
C GLU A 393 -34.37 76.05 -30.13
N ASN A 394 -33.44 76.79 -29.52
CA ASN A 394 -32.63 76.32 -28.41
C ASN A 394 -33.48 76.03 -27.16
N GLU A 395 -34.47 76.86 -26.84
CA GLU A 395 -35.42 76.61 -25.74
C GLU A 395 -36.24 75.33 -25.99
N GLN A 396 -36.71 75.09 -27.23
CA GLN A 396 -37.37 73.83 -27.60
C GLN A 396 -36.44 72.62 -27.52
N MET A 397 -35.22 72.71 -28.06
CA MET A 397 -34.19 71.66 -27.99
C MET A 397 -33.90 71.29 -26.53
N LEU A 398 -33.72 72.28 -25.67
CA LEU A 398 -33.45 72.12 -24.25
C LEU A 398 -34.65 71.50 -23.49
N LEU A 399 -35.88 71.74 -23.94
CA LEU A 399 -37.07 71.04 -23.43
C LEU A 399 -37.14 69.57 -23.90
N ARG A 400 -36.83 69.27 -25.17
CA ARG A 400 -36.76 67.90 -25.69
C ARG A 400 -35.72 67.07 -24.94
N LEU A 401 -34.49 67.58 -24.83
CA LEU A 401 -33.38 66.94 -24.10
C LEU A 401 -33.71 66.72 -22.61
N LYS A 402 -34.46 67.63 -21.97
CA LYS A 402 -34.97 67.42 -20.59
C LYS A 402 -35.98 66.28 -20.50
N GLN A 403 -36.89 66.15 -21.47
CA GLN A 403 -37.87 65.06 -21.51
C GLN A 403 -37.20 63.72 -21.82
N GLU A 404 -36.26 63.68 -22.77
CA GLU A 404 -35.46 62.49 -23.11
C GLU A 404 -34.63 62.03 -21.92
N LYS A 405 -33.94 62.95 -21.22
CA LYS A 405 -33.26 62.64 -19.96
C LYS A 405 -34.22 62.02 -18.93
N GLN A 406 -35.43 62.57 -18.77
CA GLN A 406 -36.42 62.02 -17.82
C GLN A 406 -36.98 60.66 -18.24
N ARG A 407 -37.01 60.32 -19.54
CA ARG A 407 -37.35 58.97 -20.03
C ARG A 407 -36.23 57.98 -19.74
N LEU A 408 -35.01 58.29 -20.18
CA LEU A 408 -33.81 57.47 -19.97
C LEU A 408 -33.52 57.24 -18.48
N GLN A 409 -33.81 58.20 -17.60
CA GLN A 409 -33.70 58.01 -16.15
C GLN A 409 -34.69 56.97 -15.62
N LYS A 410 -35.95 56.98 -16.08
CA LYS A 410 -36.95 55.98 -15.70
C LYS A 410 -36.63 54.60 -16.26
N GLU A 411 -36.27 54.52 -17.54
CA GLU A 411 -35.85 53.27 -18.18
C GLU A 411 -34.64 52.65 -17.43
N LEU A 412 -33.71 53.47 -16.95
CA LEU A 412 -32.57 53.03 -16.13
C LEU A 412 -32.95 52.63 -14.69
N GLU A 413 -34.00 53.22 -14.11
CA GLU A 413 -34.56 52.82 -12.82
C GLU A 413 -35.33 51.49 -12.95
N ASP A 414 -36.21 51.38 -13.95
CA ASP A 414 -36.96 50.16 -14.30
C ASP A 414 -36.01 48.99 -14.62
N LEU A 415 -34.93 49.22 -15.40
CA LEU A 415 -33.92 48.19 -15.70
C LEU A 415 -33.13 47.74 -14.46
N LYS A 416 -32.82 48.64 -13.52
CA LYS A 416 -32.18 48.25 -12.25
C LYS A 416 -33.09 47.35 -11.42
N TYR A 417 -34.31 47.80 -11.14
CA TYR A 417 -35.21 47.06 -10.27
C TYR A 417 -35.71 45.76 -10.90
N SER A 418 -35.89 45.73 -12.23
CA SER A 418 -36.21 44.49 -12.96
C SER A 418 -35.03 43.51 -13.02
N GLY A 419 -33.79 43.99 -13.18
CA GLY A 419 -32.57 43.17 -13.12
C GLY A 419 -32.33 42.58 -11.72
N GLU A 420 -32.47 43.39 -10.66
CA GLU A 420 -32.40 42.91 -9.28
C GLU A 420 -33.50 41.88 -8.98
N ALA A 421 -34.75 42.12 -9.43
CA ALA A 421 -35.85 41.16 -9.27
C ALA A 421 -35.61 39.85 -10.04
N MET A 422 -35.06 39.91 -11.26
CA MET A 422 -34.70 38.75 -12.06
C MET A 422 -33.63 37.92 -11.35
N LEU A 423 -32.50 38.53 -10.97
CA LEU A 423 -31.41 37.87 -10.25
C LEU A 423 -31.88 37.24 -8.92
N MET A 424 -32.73 37.93 -8.17
CA MET A 424 -33.32 37.37 -6.93
C MET A 424 -34.31 36.22 -7.18
N SER A 425 -34.92 36.13 -8.37
CA SER A 425 -35.75 34.98 -8.76
C SER A 425 -34.91 33.80 -9.23
N GLU A 426 -33.83 34.05 -9.98
CA GLU A 426 -32.87 33.03 -10.43
C GLU A 426 -32.13 32.40 -9.25
N GLN A 427 -31.68 33.21 -8.28
CA GLN A 427 -31.04 32.71 -7.05
C GLN A 427 -31.97 31.80 -6.24
N LYS A 428 -33.26 32.13 -6.14
CA LYS A 428 -34.26 31.26 -5.49
C LYS A 428 -34.44 29.95 -6.24
N LEU A 429 -34.56 30.00 -7.56
CA LEU A 429 -34.67 28.80 -8.40
C LEU A 429 -33.40 27.92 -8.30
N GLN A 430 -32.21 28.51 -8.24
CA GLN A 430 -30.95 27.78 -8.02
C GLN A 430 -30.92 27.09 -6.64
N VAL A 431 -31.40 27.75 -5.57
CA VAL A 431 -31.52 27.13 -4.24
C VAL A 431 -32.52 25.98 -4.26
N GLU A 432 -33.71 26.16 -4.83
CA GLU A 432 -34.71 25.07 -4.97
C GLU A 432 -34.16 23.88 -5.77
N LEU A 433 -33.41 24.13 -6.84
CA LEU A 433 -32.78 23.06 -7.63
C LEU A 433 -31.68 22.34 -6.83
N GLN A 434 -30.86 23.06 -6.06
CA GLN A 434 -29.87 22.44 -5.16
C GLN A 434 -30.52 21.62 -4.04
N GLU A 435 -31.66 22.06 -3.49
CA GLU A 435 -32.40 21.30 -2.49
C GLU A 435 -33.02 20.02 -3.09
N ARG A 436 -33.59 20.10 -4.31
CA ARG A 436 -34.09 18.93 -5.04
C ARG A 436 -32.98 17.93 -5.38
N ILE A 437 -31.79 18.42 -5.77
CA ILE A 437 -30.61 17.56 -6.00
C ILE A 437 -30.22 16.83 -4.71
N LYS A 438 -30.06 17.53 -3.58
CA LYS A 438 -29.73 16.93 -2.28
C LYS A 438 -30.76 15.89 -1.83
N ALA A 439 -32.05 16.16 -2.05
CA ALA A 439 -33.12 15.22 -1.74
C ALA A 439 -33.06 13.95 -2.62
N GLU A 440 -32.71 14.06 -3.90
CA GLU A 440 -32.49 12.91 -4.78
C GLU A 440 -31.18 12.16 -4.48
N GLU A 441 -30.13 12.85 -4.04
CA GLU A 441 -28.89 12.23 -3.54
C GLU A 441 -29.17 11.39 -2.27
N GLN A 442 -29.93 11.93 -1.32
CA GLN A 442 -30.38 11.19 -0.13
C GLN A 442 -31.25 9.98 -0.50
N ARG A 443 -32.21 10.13 -1.42
CA ARG A 443 -33.03 9.01 -1.93
C ARG A 443 -32.18 7.93 -2.61
N ARG A 444 -31.15 8.31 -3.36
CA ARG A 444 -30.22 7.36 -4.00
C ARG A 444 -29.39 6.62 -2.95
N ALA A 445 -28.87 7.31 -1.95
CA ALA A 445 -28.18 6.69 -0.82
C ALA A 445 -29.09 5.68 -0.11
N ASP A 446 -30.29 6.08 0.32
CA ASP A 446 -31.29 5.20 0.93
C ASP A 446 -31.60 3.93 0.11
N VAL A 447 -31.65 4.05 -1.22
CA VAL A 447 -31.93 2.91 -2.12
C VAL A 447 -30.70 2.02 -2.30
N GLN A 448 -29.49 2.57 -2.42
CA GLN A 448 -28.24 1.80 -2.42
C GLN A 448 -28.06 1.03 -1.10
N ASP A 449 -28.30 1.72 0.01
CA ASP A 449 -28.19 1.20 1.36
C ASP A 449 -29.22 0.07 1.62
N ARG A 450 -30.41 0.13 1.00
CA ARG A 450 -31.38 -0.99 0.97
C ARG A 450 -30.91 -2.13 0.06
N LEU A 451 -30.43 -1.82 -1.14
CA LEU A 451 -29.93 -2.80 -2.10
C LEU A 451 -28.79 -3.62 -1.49
N GLU A 452 -27.80 -2.99 -0.87
CA GLU A 452 -26.71 -3.70 -0.19
C GLU A 452 -27.18 -4.63 0.92
N ARG A 453 -28.16 -4.21 1.74
CA ARG A 453 -28.75 -5.08 2.79
C ARG A 453 -29.42 -6.30 2.15
N THR A 454 -30.15 -6.12 1.05
CA THR A 454 -30.76 -7.25 0.33
C THR A 454 -29.70 -8.15 -0.32
N MET A 455 -28.64 -7.59 -0.91
CA MET A 455 -27.53 -8.37 -1.49
C MET A 455 -26.79 -9.19 -0.43
N ARG A 456 -26.53 -8.61 0.75
CA ARG A 456 -25.95 -9.33 1.90
C ARG A 456 -26.85 -10.48 2.36
N ALA A 457 -28.15 -10.25 2.50
CA ALA A 457 -29.11 -11.31 2.85
C ALA A 457 -29.23 -12.42 1.78
N MET A 458 -29.19 -12.05 0.50
CA MET A 458 -29.18 -13.00 -0.63
C MET A 458 -27.88 -13.81 -0.69
N HIS A 459 -26.73 -13.22 -0.33
CA HIS A 459 -25.46 -13.93 -0.23
C HIS A 459 -25.46 -14.93 0.93
N MET A 460 -25.90 -14.51 2.13
CA MET A 460 -26.00 -15.39 3.31
C MET A 460 -26.98 -16.54 3.10
N THR A 461 -28.11 -16.30 2.42
CA THR A 461 -29.07 -17.37 2.09
C THR A 461 -28.55 -18.31 1.00
N LYS A 462 -27.78 -17.81 0.02
CA LYS A 462 -27.03 -18.66 -0.92
C LYS A 462 -26.05 -19.57 -0.18
N GLU A 463 -25.17 -19.02 0.65
CA GLU A 463 -24.19 -19.80 1.42
C GLU A 463 -24.86 -20.83 2.34
N ALA A 464 -25.92 -20.44 3.03
CA ALA A 464 -26.68 -21.35 3.90
C ALA A 464 -27.33 -22.51 3.12
N LEU A 465 -27.88 -22.23 1.93
CA LEU A 465 -28.47 -23.26 1.06
C LEU A 465 -27.41 -24.15 0.41
N GLU A 466 -26.26 -23.61 0.01
CA GLU A 466 -25.13 -24.38 -0.52
C GLU A 466 -24.55 -25.31 0.55
N HIS A 467 -24.28 -24.80 1.76
CA HIS A 467 -23.86 -25.61 2.91
C HIS A 467 -24.87 -26.70 3.29
N LEU A 468 -26.17 -26.42 3.17
CA LEU A 468 -27.22 -27.38 3.51
C LEU A 468 -27.42 -28.42 2.39
N ALA A 469 -27.30 -28.03 1.11
CA ALA A 469 -27.27 -28.94 -0.02
C ALA A 469 -26.09 -29.92 0.08
N SER A 470 -24.88 -29.43 0.38
CA SER A 470 -23.69 -30.28 0.59
C SER A 470 -23.84 -31.26 1.76
N LYS A 471 -24.48 -30.83 2.86
CA LYS A 471 -24.80 -31.74 3.98
C LYS A 471 -25.76 -32.86 3.56
N LEU A 472 -26.64 -32.60 2.59
CA LEU A 472 -27.67 -33.54 2.11
C LEU A 472 -27.25 -34.33 0.85
N ASP A 473 -26.02 -34.20 0.35
CA ASP A 473 -25.58 -34.91 -0.88
C ASP A 473 -25.56 -36.45 -0.76
N HIS A 474 -25.49 -36.98 0.46
CA HIS A 474 -25.63 -38.40 0.73
C HIS A 474 -27.07 -38.93 0.57
N ILE A 475 -28.05 -38.06 0.29
CA ILE A 475 -29.45 -38.41 0.02
C ILE A 475 -29.66 -38.39 -1.49
N THR A 476 -29.47 -39.55 -2.12
CA THR A 476 -29.80 -39.73 -3.54
C THR A 476 -31.29 -39.50 -3.78
N VAL A 477 -31.60 -38.66 -4.77
CA VAL A 477 -32.98 -38.27 -5.13
C VAL A 477 -33.64 -39.28 -6.08
N ALA A 478 -32.86 -40.14 -6.73
CA ALA A 478 -33.34 -41.17 -7.65
C ALA A 478 -33.63 -42.51 -6.95
N ASP A 479 -34.88 -43.00 -7.11
CA ASP A 479 -35.15 -44.44 -7.21
C ASP A 479 -35.17 -44.81 -8.70
N SER A 480 -34.57 -45.92 -9.09
CA SER A 480 -34.44 -46.32 -10.50
C SER A 480 -35.47 -47.39 -10.89
N ALA A 481 -36.43 -47.02 -11.75
CA ALA A 481 -37.35 -47.93 -12.42
C ALA A 481 -37.54 -47.50 -13.91
N PRO A 482 -37.51 -48.44 -14.87
CA PRO A 482 -37.49 -48.10 -16.30
C PRO A 482 -38.88 -48.02 -16.97
N GLU A 483 -38.98 -47.07 -17.91
CA GLU A 483 -39.56 -47.20 -19.26
C GLU A 483 -40.80 -48.11 -19.49
N GLU A 484 -41.96 -47.50 -19.75
CA GLU A 484 -42.94 -48.00 -20.72
C GLU A 484 -43.78 -46.84 -21.33
N ALA A 485 -44.17 -46.92 -22.60
CA ALA A 485 -44.82 -45.85 -23.38
C ALA A 485 -45.45 -46.38 -24.71
N PRO A 486 -46.27 -45.62 -25.47
CA PRO A 486 -46.73 -44.24 -25.28
C PRO A 486 -48.25 -44.17 -24.92
N PRO A 487 -49.29 -43.89 -25.76
CA PRO A 487 -49.41 -43.45 -27.17
C PRO A 487 -49.72 -41.93 -27.31
N ARG A 488 -50.55 -41.52 -28.29
CA ARG A 488 -51.13 -40.16 -28.56
C ARG A 488 -52.52 -40.39 -29.25
N ALA A 489 -53.45 -39.46 -29.52
CA ALA A 489 -53.62 -37.98 -29.49
C ALA A 489 -55.17 -37.70 -29.47
N PRO A 490 -55.77 -36.54 -29.85
CA PRO A 490 -55.27 -35.16 -30.08
C PRO A 490 -56.13 -34.00 -29.48
N GLN A 491 -55.68 -32.75 -29.72
CA GLN A 491 -56.42 -31.46 -29.85
C GLN A 491 -57.07 -30.70 -28.65
N ASP A 492 -56.51 -29.49 -28.44
CA ASP A 492 -57.16 -28.15 -28.44
C ASP A 492 -57.78 -27.47 -27.18
N VAL A 493 -57.90 -26.14 -27.34
CA VAL A 493 -58.58 -25.10 -26.52
C VAL A 493 -57.77 -24.42 -25.39
N ARG A 494 -56.96 -23.44 -25.81
CA ARG A 494 -56.92 -22.03 -25.33
C ARG A 494 -57.40 -21.74 -23.88
N GLY A 495 -56.47 -21.20 -23.08
CA GLY A 495 -56.72 -19.92 -22.40
C GLY A 495 -56.95 -19.91 -20.89
N SER A 496 -55.93 -20.25 -20.09
CA SER A 496 -55.78 -19.71 -18.74
C SER A 496 -54.29 -19.61 -18.38
N SER A 497 -53.81 -18.44 -17.99
CA SER A 497 -52.47 -18.25 -17.41
C SER A 497 -52.45 -18.70 -15.95
N THR A 498 -52.76 -19.98 -15.74
CA THR A 498 -52.59 -20.64 -14.44
C THR A 498 -51.10 -20.80 -14.19
N ILE A 499 -50.64 -20.53 -12.97
CA ILE A 499 -49.24 -20.78 -12.60
C ILE A 499 -49.05 -22.30 -12.60
N THR A 500 -48.51 -22.84 -13.69
CA THR A 500 -48.12 -24.25 -13.78
C THR A 500 -46.95 -24.47 -12.83
N GLN A 501 -47.26 -25.07 -11.69
CA GLN A 501 -46.28 -25.61 -10.76
C GLN A 501 -45.58 -26.79 -11.44
N GLU A 502 -44.60 -26.47 -12.30
CA GLU A 502 -43.79 -27.46 -13.00
C GLU A 502 -42.90 -28.20 -12.00
N ALA A 503 -43.47 -29.25 -11.40
CA ALA A 503 -42.74 -30.29 -10.69
C ALA A 503 -41.93 -31.17 -11.67
N SER A 504 -41.13 -30.52 -12.53
CA SER A 504 -39.97 -31.09 -13.21
C SER A 504 -38.96 -31.43 -12.11
N GLY A 505 -39.08 -32.62 -11.52
CA GLY A 505 -38.27 -33.04 -10.38
C GLY A 505 -36.77 -32.81 -10.63
N PHE A 506 -36.06 -32.32 -9.60
CA PHE A 506 -34.68 -31.82 -9.73
C PHE A 506 -33.63 -32.95 -9.80
N ALA A 507 -33.96 -34.04 -10.50
CA ALA A 507 -33.13 -35.21 -10.69
C ALA A 507 -32.00 -34.95 -11.71
N GLY A 508 -30.80 -34.68 -11.20
CA GLY A 508 -29.55 -34.87 -11.96
C GLY A 508 -29.14 -33.76 -12.93
N LYS A 509 -29.71 -32.55 -12.84
CA LYS A 509 -29.17 -31.37 -13.52
C LYS A 509 -28.14 -30.69 -12.62
N GLU A 510 -26.90 -30.53 -13.11
CA GLU A 510 -25.93 -29.63 -12.48
C GLU A 510 -26.49 -28.20 -12.53
N LEU A 511 -26.62 -27.54 -11.38
CA LEU A 511 -27.16 -26.19 -11.29
C LEU A 511 -26.06 -25.18 -11.64
N ASP A 512 -26.22 -24.42 -12.74
CA ASP A 512 -25.26 -23.36 -13.10
C ASP A 512 -25.27 -22.23 -12.05
N PRO A 513 -24.16 -22.00 -11.32
CA PRO A 513 -24.07 -20.97 -10.28
C PRO A 513 -24.17 -19.53 -10.80
N LYS A 514 -24.30 -19.33 -12.12
CA LYS A 514 -24.52 -18.03 -12.78
C LYS A 514 -25.96 -17.80 -13.28
N ALA A 515 -26.82 -18.81 -13.23
CA ALA A 515 -28.23 -18.64 -13.62
C ALA A 515 -28.97 -17.73 -12.63
N SER A 516 -29.90 -16.89 -13.12
CA SER A 516 -30.80 -16.09 -12.27
C SER A 516 -31.60 -16.96 -11.29
N ASP A 517 -31.97 -18.15 -11.77
CA ASP A 517 -32.89 -19.04 -11.09
C ASP A 517 -32.16 -20.06 -10.20
N TYR A 518 -30.83 -19.93 -10.06
CA TYR A 518 -29.98 -20.82 -9.27
C TYR A 518 -30.47 -20.95 -7.82
N LEU A 519 -30.79 -19.83 -7.16
CA LEU A 519 -31.18 -19.86 -5.74
C LEU A 519 -32.58 -20.50 -5.52
N PRO A 520 -33.63 -20.19 -6.31
CA PRO A 520 -34.88 -20.96 -6.31
C PRO A 520 -34.70 -22.46 -6.59
N ASN A 521 -33.90 -22.82 -7.60
CA ASN A 521 -33.67 -24.22 -7.99
C ASN A 521 -32.89 -25.00 -6.92
N LEU A 522 -31.90 -24.36 -6.28
CA LEU A 522 -31.16 -24.92 -5.16
C LEU A 522 -32.06 -25.12 -3.93
N LEU A 523 -32.95 -24.17 -3.65
CA LEU A 523 -33.95 -24.27 -2.58
C LEU A 523 -34.91 -25.45 -2.83
N GLY A 524 -35.42 -25.61 -4.06
CA GLY A 524 -36.30 -26.74 -4.42
C GLY A 524 -35.60 -28.10 -4.32
N LEU A 525 -34.34 -28.20 -4.78
CA LEU A 525 -33.52 -29.40 -4.63
C LEU A 525 -33.22 -29.74 -3.16
N VAL A 526 -33.02 -28.71 -2.32
CA VAL A 526 -32.91 -28.83 -0.86
C VAL A 526 -34.22 -29.34 -0.24
N GLU A 527 -35.36 -28.78 -0.65
CA GLU A 527 -36.69 -29.20 -0.19
C GLU A 527 -36.99 -30.67 -0.54
N GLU A 528 -36.75 -31.09 -1.79
CA GLU A 528 -36.88 -32.50 -2.19
C GLU A 528 -36.01 -33.43 -1.34
N LYS A 529 -34.74 -33.07 -1.11
CA LYS A 529 -33.82 -33.86 -0.25
C LYS A 529 -34.29 -33.90 1.21
N LEU A 530 -34.79 -32.79 1.76
CA LEU A 530 -35.31 -32.72 3.13
C LEU A 530 -36.60 -33.53 3.31
N LEU A 531 -37.54 -33.46 2.36
CA LEU A 531 -38.76 -34.28 2.38
C LEU A 531 -38.43 -35.78 2.30
N LYS A 532 -37.44 -36.17 1.47
CA LYS A 532 -36.96 -37.56 1.39
C LYS A 532 -36.24 -38.00 2.67
N LEU A 533 -35.52 -37.11 3.36
CA LEU A 533 -34.98 -37.38 4.71
C LEU A 533 -36.10 -37.54 5.74
N GLN A 534 -37.11 -36.66 5.73
CA GLN A 534 -38.26 -36.74 6.64
C GLN A 534 -39.03 -38.05 6.46
N ALA A 535 -39.32 -38.47 5.23
CA ALA A 535 -39.97 -39.75 4.93
C ALA A 535 -39.14 -40.96 5.41
N LYS A 536 -37.81 -40.92 5.23
CA LYS A 536 -36.90 -41.95 5.76
C LYS A 536 -36.92 -41.99 7.31
N LEU A 537 -36.99 -40.83 7.97
CA LEU A 537 -37.05 -40.72 9.43
C LEU A 537 -38.41 -41.10 10.02
N GLN A 538 -39.53 -40.87 9.32
CA GLN A 538 -40.88 -41.28 9.77
C GLN A 538 -41.00 -42.79 9.97
N ASN A 539 -40.23 -43.59 9.22
CA ASN A 539 -40.18 -45.05 9.34
C ASN A 539 -39.29 -45.55 10.50
N HIS A 540 -38.69 -44.65 11.29
CA HIS A 540 -37.76 -44.99 12.38
C HIS A 540 -38.18 -44.33 13.70
N ASN A 541 -37.99 -45.04 14.83
CA ASN A 541 -38.32 -44.51 16.15
C ASN A 541 -37.24 -43.51 16.61
N VAL A 542 -37.33 -42.26 16.14
CA VAL A 542 -36.32 -41.20 16.38
C VAL A 542 -35.91 -41.03 17.86
N PRO A 543 -36.83 -41.05 18.86
CA PRO A 543 -36.44 -41.02 20.28
C PRO A 543 -35.58 -42.19 20.74
N GLU A 544 -35.70 -43.35 20.09
CA GLU A 544 -34.98 -44.58 20.41
C GLU A 544 -33.61 -44.59 19.70
N MET A 545 -33.55 -44.11 18.45
CA MET A 545 -32.28 -43.83 17.76
C MET A 545 -31.45 -42.77 18.51
N LEU A 546 -32.07 -41.69 19.01
CA LEU A 546 -31.35 -40.66 19.78
C LEU A 546 -30.82 -41.19 21.12
N ARG A 547 -31.50 -42.18 21.73
CA ARG A 547 -30.95 -42.91 22.89
C ARG A 547 -29.76 -43.76 22.48
N HIS A 548 -29.86 -44.57 21.42
CA HIS A 548 -28.74 -45.37 20.92
C HIS A 548 -27.54 -44.55 20.41
N ILE A 549 -27.76 -43.31 19.96
CA ILE A 549 -26.67 -42.37 19.62
C ILE A 549 -26.05 -41.77 20.88
N ALA A 550 -26.80 -41.61 21.98
CA ALA A 550 -26.29 -41.19 23.28
C ALA A 550 -25.64 -42.33 24.08
N ASP A 551 -25.98 -43.60 23.77
CA ASP A 551 -25.40 -44.78 24.41
C ASP A 551 -23.89 -44.86 24.14
N ARG A 552 -23.12 -44.98 25.23
CA ARG A 552 -21.65 -44.82 25.22
C ARG A 552 -20.93 -45.82 24.31
N GLU A 553 -21.53 -46.98 24.08
CA GLU A 553 -21.02 -48.06 23.23
C GLU A 553 -21.07 -47.71 21.72
N PHE A 554 -22.00 -46.85 21.30
CA PHE A 554 -22.09 -46.36 19.92
C PHE A 554 -20.91 -45.44 19.58
N PHE A 555 -20.51 -44.56 20.51
CA PHE A 555 -19.30 -43.75 20.35
C PHE A 555 -18.02 -44.60 20.28
N SER A 556 -17.88 -45.62 21.12
CA SER A 556 -16.71 -46.52 21.08
C SER A 556 -16.65 -47.39 19.82
N THR A 557 -17.80 -47.81 19.28
CA THR A 557 -17.86 -48.57 18.00
C THR A 557 -17.70 -47.68 16.76
N LEU A 558 -17.95 -46.37 16.86
CA LEU A 558 -17.51 -45.38 15.87
C LEU A 558 -16.02 -45.04 15.99
N GLU A 559 -15.47 -44.95 17.20
CA GLU A 559 -14.03 -44.76 17.43
C GLU A 559 -13.19 -45.85 16.77
N GLY A 560 -13.58 -47.12 16.93
CA GLY A 560 -12.92 -48.26 16.29
C GLY A 560 -13.06 -48.32 14.75
N LYS A 561 -13.80 -47.40 14.12
CA LYS A 561 -14.06 -47.36 12.67
C LYS A 561 -13.57 -46.07 11.99
N LEU A 562 -13.00 -45.13 12.73
CA LEU A 562 -12.45 -43.90 12.16
C LEU A 562 -11.07 -44.13 11.52
N PRO A 563 -10.81 -43.62 10.30
CA PRO A 563 -9.49 -43.73 9.68
C PRO A 563 -8.39 -43.03 10.50
N SER A 564 -7.19 -43.63 10.52
CA SER A 564 -6.06 -43.23 11.38
C SER A 564 -5.49 -41.83 11.11
N TYR A 565 -5.84 -41.20 9.98
CA TYR A 565 -5.47 -39.82 9.66
C TYR A 565 -6.42 -38.77 10.26
N ASN A 566 -7.52 -39.18 10.90
CA ASN A 566 -8.54 -38.26 11.40
C ASN A 566 -8.17 -37.73 12.81
N THR A 567 -7.23 -36.78 12.84
CA THR A 567 -6.79 -36.10 14.07
C THR A 567 -7.90 -35.22 14.64
N ARG A 568 -8.71 -35.80 15.53
CA ARG A 568 -9.76 -35.08 16.27
C ARG A 568 -9.17 -33.86 16.99
N ILE A 569 -9.70 -32.67 16.70
CA ILE A 569 -9.51 -31.50 17.54
C ILE A 569 -10.16 -31.80 18.90
N ALA A 570 -9.37 -31.73 19.97
CA ALA A 570 -9.88 -31.90 21.33
C ALA A 570 -10.68 -30.65 21.71
N LEU A 571 -12.00 -30.69 21.50
CA LEU A 571 -12.90 -29.69 22.08
C LEU A 571 -12.74 -29.72 23.61
N PRO A 572 -12.49 -28.57 24.27
CA PRO A 572 -12.36 -28.53 25.71
C PRO A 572 -13.65 -29.04 26.37
N LEU A 573 -13.55 -30.17 27.09
CA LEU A 573 -14.56 -30.56 28.06
C LEU A 573 -14.70 -29.41 29.06
N ALA A 574 -15.91 -28.89 29.22
CA ALA A 574 -16.18 -27.67 30.00
C ALA A 574 -15.67 -27.83 31.44
N GLY A 575 -14.51 -27.25 31.72
CA GLY A 575 -13.96 -27.15 33.06
C GLY A 575 -14.91 -26.39 33.98
N HIS A 576 -14.86 -26.68 35.28
CA HIS A 576 -15.63 -25.93 36.26
C HIS A 576 -15.30 -24.44 36.16
N LYS A 577 -16.33 -23.59 36.20
CA LYS A 577 -16.23 -22.12 36.17
C LYS A 577 -15.13 -21.63 37.11
N ASP A 578 -14.05 -21.10 36.55
CA ASP A 578 -13.05 -20.39 37.33
C ASP A 578 -13.58 -18.98 37.64
N LYS A 579 -13.57 -18.59 38.92
CA LYS A 579 -14.32 -17.43 39.42
C LYS A 579 -13.37 -16.25 39.71
N PHE A 580 -12.58 -15.86 38.71
CA PHE A 580 -11.51 -14.88 38.93
C PHE A 580 -11.33 -13.80 37.84
N PHE A 581 -12.16 -13.79 36.80
CA PHE A 581 -12.19 -12.74 35.77
C PHE A 581 -13.63 -12.49 35.28
N ASP A 582 -14.46 -11.98 36.17
CA ASP A 582 -15.67 -11.18 35.88
C ASP A 582 -15.48 -9.87 36.68
N GLU A 583 -15.88 -8.71 36.13
CA GLU A 583 -15.32 -7.36 36.41
C GLU A 583 -13.99 -7.11 35.66
N GLU A 584 -13.85 -6.16 34.72
CA GLU A 584 -14.75 -5.08 34.27
C GLU A 584 -14.92 -5.10 32.73
N GLU A 585 -16.16 -5.06 32.23
CA GLU A 585 -16.47 -4.71 30.83
C GLU A 585 -17.22 -3.37 30.87
N SER A 586 -16.48 -2.27 30.67
CA SER A 586 -17.03 -0.92 30.58
C SER A 586 -16.69 -0.34 29.20
N GLU A 587 -17.72 -0.10 28.40
CA GLU A 587 -17.61 0.53 27.09
C GLU A 587 -17.32 2.03 27.24
N GLU A 588 -16.03 2.41 27.33
CA GLU A 588 -15.64 3.81 27.11
C GLU A 588 -15.33 4.04 25.63
N GLU A 589 -16.29 4.63 24.91
CA GLU A 589 -16.05 5.31 23.64
C GLU A 589 -15.11 6.50 23.87
N ASP A 590 -13.80 6.24 23.86
CA ASP A 590 -12.76 7.27 24.00
C ASP A 590 -12.70 8.13 22.72
N ASN A 591 -13.69 9.03 22.62
CA ASN A 591 -13.78 10.10 21.65
C ASN A 591 -12.61 11.05 21.90
N GLU A 592 -11.43 10.74 21.35
CA GLU A 592 -10.17 11.44 21.62
C GLU A 592 -10.23 12.90 21.14
N VAL A 593 -10.80 13.79 21.96
CA VAL A 593 -10.90 15.23 21.70
C VAL A 593 -9.49 15.81 21.67
N VAL A 594 -8.94 15.93 20.46
CA VAL A 594 -7.53 16.26 20.19
C VAL A 594 -7.08 17.47 21.01
N THR A 595 -6.38 17.19 22.12
CA THR A 595 -6.04 18.24 23.08
C THR A 595 -5.12 19.28 22.44
N ARG A 596 -5.24 20.52 22.92
CA ARG A 596 -4.45 21.68 22.44
C ARG A 596 -2.93 21.43 22.49
N ALA A 597 -2.47 20.53 23.36
CA ALA A 597 -1.09 20.07 23.44
C ALA A 597 -0.70 19.16 22.25
N ALA A 598 -1.50 18.14 21.93
CA ALA A 598 -1.29 17.26 20.78
C ALA A 598 -1.29 18.05 19.45
N LEU A 599 -2.24 18.99 19.29
CA LEU A 599 -2.28 19.91 18.15
C LEU A 599 -1.03 20.79 18.04
N LYS A 600 -0.55 21.36 19.16
CA LYS A 600 0.73 22.08 19.20
C LYS A 600 1.89 21.19 18.74
N MET A 601 2.04 19.99 19.30
CA MET A 601 3.13 19.06 18.96
C MET A 601 3.11 18.65 17.48
N ARG A 602 1.91 18.43 16.91
CA ARG A 602 1.74 18.14 15.48
C ARG A 602 2.11 19.35 14.60
N SER A 603 1.72 20.56 14.99
CA SER A 603 2.11 21.79 14.28
C SER A 603 3.62 22.07 14.35
N GLN A 604 4.25 21.82 15.49
CA GLN A 604 5.68 22.08 15.68
C GLN A 604 6.54 21.10 14.87
N LYS A 605 6.19 19.80 14.85
CA LYS A 605 6.82 18.82 13.94
C LYS A 605 6.71 19.23 12.47
N LEU A 606 5.59 19.83 12.06
CA LEU A 606 5.43 20.39 10.70
C LEU A 606 6.34 21.60 10.42
N ILE A 607 6.50 22.51 11.39
CA ILE A 607 7.42 23.66 11.28
C ILE A 607 8.88 23.19 11.21
N GLU A 608 9.27 22.25 12.06
CA GLU A 608 10.63 21.67 12.10
C GLU A 608 10.97 20.84 10.85
N SER A 609 9.99 20.18 10.24
CA SER A 609 10.17 19.50 8.95
C SER A 609 10.40 20.47 7.79
N ARG A 610 9.76 21.65 7.81
CA ARG A 610 9.93 22.70 6.80
C ARG A 610 11.20 23.52 6.99
N SER A 611 11.64 23.78 8.23
CA SER A 611 12.85 24.58 8.50
C SER A 611 14.12 23.91 7.96
N LYS A 612 14.22 22.58 8.05
CA LYS A 612 15.34 21.78 7.51
C LYS A 612 15.54 21.90 5.99
N ARG A 613 14.55 22.37 5.22
CA ARG A 613 14.68 22.57 3.75
C ARG A 613 15.25 23.94 3.33
N ARG A 614 15.58 24.86 4.25
CA ARG A 614 16.24 26.15 3.91
C ARG A 614 17.75 26.18 4.18
N GLY A 615 18.43 25.11 3.77
CA GLY A 615 19.90 24.94 3.85
C GLY A 615 20.71 25.75 2.82
N ARG A 616 20.59 27.08 2.84
CA ARG A 616 21.56 28.09 2.36
C ARG A 616 22.54 27.66 1.24
N SER A 617 22.15 27.82 -0.03
CA SER A 617 23.08 27.81 -1.16
C SER A 617 24.15 28.91 -0.98
N ARG A 618 25.43 28.53 -0.97
CA ARG A 618 26.56 29.47 -0.80
C ARG A 618 27.56 29.25 -1.94
N LYS A 619 27.97 30.35 -2.59
CA LYS A 619 28.83 30.36 -3.78
C LYS A 619 30.15 29.61 -3.55
N SER A 620 30.53 28.81 -4.54
CA SER A 620 31.85 28.81 -5.17
C SER A 620 31.66 28.64 -6.67
#